data_AF-A0A951MSC1-F1
#
_entry.id   AF-A0A951MSC1-F1
#
_cell.length_a   1.000
_cell.length_b   1.000
_cell.length_c   1.000
_cell.angle_alpha   90.00
_cell.angle_beta   90.00
_cell.angle_gamma   90.00
#
_symmetry.space_group_name_H-M   'P 1'
#
loop_
_entity.id
_entity.type
_entity.pdbx_description
1 polymer ?
#
loop_
_entity_poly.entity_id
_entity_poly.type
_entity_poly.pdbx_seq_one_letter_code
_entity_poly.pdbx_strand_id
1 'polypeptide(L)'
;GEDYPLRKVGPGGWSQRRFQQRAENTWEDNAADVAEELVELVDRVNARLVVLGGDVRAIQLLREAVPDRVAGTLVEAGGGRSADGSGPAIEAEVTRLVGERVAEETAQVLEKFAEERGQNDRAVEGAAATLGALALGQAEGLLIASGIEETPAWFGPEPLHVGASRDDLGAMGVAAPEQAPLVDVVIRATLGAGAGVRIVPSEHAPAGGLGALLRWAP
;
A
#
# COMPACT_ATOMS: atom_id res chain seq x y z
N GLY A 1 20.48 -41.20 -49.66
CA GLY A 1 21.23 -40.00 -50.05
C GLY A 1 20.26 -38.86 -49.99
N GLU A 2 20.36 -37.94 -49.03
CA GLU A 2 21.38 -36.86 -48.99
C GLU A 2 21.21 -35.95 -50.22
N ASP A 3 21.12 -34.62 -50.15
CA ASP A 3 21.22 -33.66 -49.04
C ASP A 3 20.69 -32.31 -49.55
N TYR A 4 20.16 -31.47 -48.64
CA TYR A 4 19.83 -30.05 -48.90
C TYR A 4 21.10 -29.18 -48.84
N PRO A 5 21.06 -27.92 -49.33
CA PRO A 5 20.89 -26.85 -48.34
C PRO A 5 19.90 -25.77 -48.76
N LEU A 6 18.84 -25.64 -47.96
CA LEU A 6 18.08 -24.39 -47.83
C LEU A 6 18.91 -23.41 -47.02
N ARG A 7 19.22 -22.25 -47.61
CA ARG A 7 19.92 -21.15 -46.94
C ARG A 7 18.99 -20.50 -45.91
N LYS A 8 19.31 -20.72 -44.64
CA LYS A 8 18.76 -20.07 -43.44
C LYS A 8 19.25 -18.62 -43.38
N VAL A 9 18.35 -17.63 -43.53
CA VAL A 9 18.63 -16.26 -43.09
C VAL A 9 18.23 -16.14 -41.62
N GLY A 10 19.22 -15.88 -40.75
CA GLY A 10 19.04 -15.81 -39.31
C GLY A 10 18.25 -14.58 -38.83
N PRO A 11 17.72 -14.63 -37.60
CA PRO A 11 17.00 -13.51 -37.00
C PRO A 11 18.03 -12.46 -36.52
N GLY A 12 17.90 -11.21 -36.93
CA GLY A 12 18.82 -10.18 -36.42
C GLY A 12 18.67 -8.77 -37.00
N GLY A 13 18.33 -7.83 -36.12
CA GLY A 13 18.91 -6.48 -36.08
C GLY A 13 18.20 -5.36 -36.83
N TRP A 14 17.65 -5.59 -38.03
CA TRP A 14 17.16 -4.49 -38.89
C TRP A 14 15.68 -4.14 -38.72
N SER A 15 14.85 -5.05 -38.21
CA SER A 15 13.43 -4.80 -37.95
C SER A 15 13.20 -4.06 -36.63
N GLN A 16 13.94 -4.41 -35.56
CA GLN A 16 13.78 -3.79 -34.24
C GLN A 16 14.07 -2.28 -34.24
N ARG A 17 15.14 -1.83 -34.91
CA ARG A 17 15.47 -0.40 -35.02
C ARG A 17 14.41 0.44 -35.74
N ARG A 18 13.71 -0.14 -36.72
CA ARG A 18 12.61 0.54 -37.45
C ARG A 18 11.28 0.52 -36.70
N PHE A 19 11.08 -0.42 -35.77
CA PHE A 19 9.97 -0.37 -34.82
C PHE A 19 10.26 0.63 -33.70
N GLN A 20 11.50 0.69 -33.19
CA GLN A 20 11.94 1.71 -32.23
C GLN A 20 11.80 3.13 -32.79
N GLN A 21 12.34 3.44 -33.98
CA GLN A 21 12.22 4.79 -34.55
C GLN A 21 10.80 5.22 -34.90
N ARG A 22 9.91 4.28 -35.28
CA ARG A 22 8.49 4.61 -35.49
C ARG A 22 7.74 4.77 -34.18
N ALA A 23 8.10 4.01 -33.14
CA ALA A 23 7.56 4.20 -31.80
C ALA A 23 8.00 5.56 -31.26
N GLU A 24 9.30 5.88 -31.32
CA GLU A 24 9.90 7.17 -30.92
C GLU A 24 9.16 8.37 -31.54
N ASN A 25 8.95 8.38 -32.86
CA ASN A 25 8.21 9.46 -33.53
C ASN A 25 6.71 9.51 -33.15
N THR A 26 6.12 8.40 -32.72
CA THR A 26 4.69 8.36 -32.33
C THR A 26 4.49 8.81 -30.88
N TRP A 27 5.50 8.62 -30.01
CA TRP A 27 5.41 9.01 -28.60
C TRP A 27 5.45 10.52 -28.40
N GLU A 28 6.22 11.27 -29.20
CA GLU A 28 6.26 12.73 -29.10
C GLU A 28 4.90 13.37 -29.42
N ASP A 29 4.17 12.80 -30.39
CA ASP A 29 2.84 13.27 -30.77
C ASP A 29 1.74 12.79 -29.81
N ASN A 30 1.92 11.65 -29.13
CA ASN A 30 0.88 11.01 -28.30
C ASN A 30 1.12 11.08 -26.78
N ALA A 31 2.23 11.65 -26.31
CA ALA A 31 2.56 11.69 -24.88
C ALA A 31 1.50 12.43 -24.05
N ALA A 32 0.90 13.49 -24.61
CA ALA A 32 -0.16 14.25 -23.95
C ALA A 32 -1.43 13.42 -23.74
N ASP A 33 -1.88 12.70 -24.78
CA ASP A 33 -3.07 11.85 -24.72
C ASP A 33 -2.89 10.71 -23.70
N VAL A 34 -1.70 10.08 -23.69
CA VAL A 34 -1.36 9.04 -22.71
C VAL A 34 -1.28 9.61 -21.29
N ALA A 35 -0.76 10.82 -21.13
CA ALA A 35 -0.70 11.50 -19.85
C ALA A 35 -2.10 11.79 -19.29
N GLU A 36 -3.03 12.26 -20.15
CA GLU A 36 -4.43 12.51 -19.76
C GLU A 36 -5.12 11.21 -19.30
N GLU A 37 -5.01 10.14 -20.08
CA GLU A 37 -5.59 8.85 -19.71
C GLU A 37 -4.98 8.29 -18.42
N LEU A 38 -3.66 8.41 -18.26
CA LEU A 38 -2.98 7.99 -17.04
C LEU A 38 -3.48 8.77 -15.82
N VAL A 39 -3.66 10.08 -15.95
CA VAL A 39 -4.18 10.93 -14.87
C VAL A 39 -5.59 10.49 -14.47
N GLU A 40 -6.48 10.26 -15.45
CA GLU A 40 -7.82 9.76 -15.18
C GLU A 40 -7.80 8.40 -14.48
N LEU A 41 -6.91 7.49 -14.89
CA LEU A 41 -6.77 6.18 -14.27
C LEU A 41 -6.26 6.28 -12.84
N VAL A 42 -5.23 7.09 -12.60
CA VAL A 42 -4.66 7.35 -11.27
C VAL A 42 -5.72 7.89 -10.34
N ASP A 43 -6.49 8.89 -10.79
CA ASP A 43 -7.56 9.49 -9.98
C ASP A 43 -8.71 8.50 -9.73
N ARG A 44 -9.07 7.69 -10.74
CA ARG A 44 -10.16 6.70 -10.65
C ARG A 44 -9.86 5.57 -9.66
N VAL A 45 -8.63 5.07 -9.63
CA VAL A 45 -8.25 3.96 -8.74
C VAL A 45 -7.52 4.42 -7.48
N ASN A 46 -7.33 5.73 -7.32
CA ASN A 46 -6.50 6.33 -6.28
C ASN A 46 -5.11 5.68 -6.22
N ALA A 47 -4.45 5.59 -7.38
CA ALA A 47 -3.19 4.88 -7.52
C ALA A 47 -2.09 5.53 -6.68
N ARG A 48 -1.44 4.73 -5.82
CA ARG A 48 -0.33 5.19 -4.97
C ARG A 48 1.04 4.92 -5.59
N LEU A 49 1.10 4.07 -6.61
CA LEU A 49 2.30 3.70 -7.35
C LEU A 49 1.92 3.41 -8.80
N VAL A 50 2.67 3.99 -9.74
CA VAL A 50 2.59 3.66 -11.16
C VAL A 50 3.96 3.19 -11.60
N VAL A 51 4.07 1.93 -12.00
CA VAL A 51 5.32 1.34 -12.48
C VAL A 51 5.42 1.51 -13.99
N LEU A 52 6.44 2.23 -14.44
CA LEU A 52 6.71 2.51 -15.84
C LEU A 52 7.79 1.56 -16.36
N GLY A 53 7.51 0.94 -17.49
CA GLY A 53 8.50 0.22 -18.29
C GLY A 53 8.53 0.79 -19.70
N GLY A 54 9.71 0.89 -20.30
CA GLY A 54 9.83 1.38 -21.67
C GLY A 54 11.12 2.14 -21.93
N ASP A 55 11.10 2.91 -23.01
CA ASP A 55 12.20 3.77 -23.41
C ASP A 55 12.35 4.97 -22.46
N VAL A 56 13.60 5.33 -22.17
CA VAL A 56 13.94 6.40 -21.21
C VAL A 56 13.39 7.76 -21.66
N ARG A 57 13.43 8.07 -22.97
CA ARG A 57 12.91 9.33 -23.51
C ARG A 57 11.40 9.37 -23.41
N ALA A 58 10.71 8.27 -23.74
CA ALA A 58 9.26 8.20 -23.62
C ALA A 58 8.78 8.38 -22.17
N ILE A 59 9.48 7.77 -21.21
CA ILE A 59 9.17 7.94 -19.78
C ILE A 59 9.40 9.39 -19.34
N GLN A 60 10.50 10.02 -19.78
CA GLN A 60 10.76 11.42 -19.46
C GLN A 60 9.66 12.34 -19.99
N LEU A 61 9.25 12.17 -21.25
CA LEU A 61 8.14 12.94 -21.84
C LEU A 61 6.83 12.75 -21.07
N LEU A 62 6.53 11.53 -20.63
CA LEU A 62 5.34 11.26 -19.82
C LEU A 62 5.41 11.97 -18.46
N ARG A 63 6.58 11.95 -17.79
CA ARG A 63 6.78 12.65 -16.51
C ARG A 63 6.58 14.16 -16.64
N GLU A 64 7.02 14.75 -17.75
CA GLU A 64 6.87 16.18 -18.05
C GLU A 64 5.43 16.55 -18.46
N ALA A 65 4.67 15.61 -19.00
CA ALA A 65 3.30 15.82 -19.47
C ALA A 65 2.22 15.63 -18.38
N VAL A 66 2.50 14.88 -17.31
CA VAL A 66 1.56 14.71 -16.19
C VAL A 66 1.70 15.81 -15.12
N PRO A 67 0.63 16.12 -14.37
CA PRO A 67 0.73 17.03 -13.22
C PRO A 67 1.64 16.48 -12.11
N ASP A 68 2.27 17.36 -11.33
CA ASP A 68 3.22 17.00 -10.25
C ASP A 68 2.70 15.92 -9.29
N ARG A 69 1.40 15.94 -8.97
CA ARG A 69 0.75 14.94 -8.11
C ARG A 69 0.89 13.52 -8.65
N VAL A 70 0.79 13.36 -9.98
CA VAL A 70 0.90 12.07 -10.65
C VAL A 70 2.38 11.75 -10.88
N ALA A 71 3.19 12.75 -11.24
CA ALA A 71 4.63 12.59 -11.41
C ALA A 71 5.31 11.94 -10.19
N GLY A 72 4.89 12.32 -8.97
CA GLY A 72 5.38 11.74 -7.72
C GLY A 72 5.00 10.27 -7.47
N THR A 73 4.04 9.72 -8.21
CA THR A 73 3.64 8.30 -8.12
C THR A 73 4.37 7.41 -9.13
N LEU A 74 5.01 8.01 -10.14
CA LEU A 74 5.68 7.30 -11.23
C LEU A 74 7.04 6.76 -10.78
N VAL A 75 7.23 5.46 -10.88
CA VAL A 75 8.50 4.77 -10.60
C VAL A 75 8.90 3.94 -11.81
N GLU A 76 10.16 4.02 -12.21
CA GLU A 76 10.69 3.27 -13.34
C GLU A 76 11.11 1.87 -12.90
N ALA A 77 10.62 0.84 -13.58
CA ALA A 77 11.13 -0.51 -13.41
C ALA A 77 12.57 -0.56 -13.95
N GLY A 78 13.53 -0.97 -13.10
CA GLY A 78 14.94 -1.08 -13.48
C GLY A 78 15.16 -2.24 -14.45
N GLY A 79 14.88 -2.04 -15.75
CA GLY A 79 14.82 -3.16 -16.71
C GLY A 79 15.20 -2.85 -18.15
N GLY A 80 15.75 -1.67 -18.47
CA GLY A 80 16.12 -1.28 -19.84
C GLY A 80 17.24 -2.09 -20.52
N ARG A 81 17.70 -3.22 -19.96
CA ARG A 81 18.83 -4.02 -20.49
C ARG A 81 18.60 -5.53 -20.60
N SER A 82 17.36 -6.00 -20.59
CA SER A 82 17.05 -7.37 -21.01
C SER A 82 16.27 -7.33 -22.32
N ALA A 83 17.01 -7.47 -23.43
CA ALA A 83 16.48 -7.48 -24.79
C ALA A 83 15.57 -8.69 -25.11
N ASP A 84 15.19 -9.47 -24.10
CA ASP A 84 14.37 -10.67 -24.17
C ASP A 84 13.09 -10.60 -23.32
N GLY A 85 12.86 -9.53 -22.54
CA GLY A 85 11.55 -9.24 -21.94
C GLY A 85 10.89 -10.45 -21.26
N SER A 86 11.66 -11.23 -20.50
CA SER A 86 11.10 -12.40 -19.83
C SER A 86 10.16 -11.93 -18.70
N GLY A 87 8.86 -12.17 -18.86
CA GLY A 87 7.80 -11.81 -17.91
C GLY A 87 8.14 -12.02 -16.42
N PRO A 88 8.84 -13.10 -16.01
CA PRO A 88 9.21 -13.31 -14.60
C PRO A 88 10.12 -12.24 -13.99
N ALA A 89 10.98 -11.59 -14.79
CA ALA A 89 11.88 -10.53 -14.27
C ALA A 89 11.12 -9.23 -13.97
N ILE A 90 10.09 -8.92 -14.78
CA ILE A 90 9.23 -7.75 -14.57
C ILE A 90 8.32 -7.97 -13.36
N GLU A 91 7.75 -9.17 -13.20
CA GLU A 91 6.91 -9.49 -12.04
C GLU A 91 7.68 -9.38 -10.72
N ALA A 92 8.91 -9.90 -10.67
CA ALA A 92 9.77 -9.79 -9.49
C ALA A 92 10.11 -8.31 -9.17
N GLU A 93 10.40 -7.52 -10.20
CA GLU A 93 10.69 -6.09 -10.03
C GLU A 93 9.47 -5.28 -9.58
N VAL A 94 8.29 -5.54 -10.16
CA VAL A 94 7.04 -4.93 -9.72
C VAL A 94 6.75 -5.31 -8.26
N THR A 95 6.94 -6.58 -7.89
CA THR A 95 6.77 -7.05 -6.51
C THR A 95 7.71 -6.32 -5.55
N ARG A 96 8.98 -6.13 -5.94
CA ARG A 96 9.96 -5.37 -5.16
C ARG A 96 9.53 -3.91 -4.99
N LEU A 97 9.15 -3.23 -6.07
CA LEU A 97 8.72 -1.83 -6.05
C LEU A 97 7.45 -1.61 -5.21
N VAL A 98 6.49 -2.54 -5.29
CA VAL A 98 5.31 -2.53 -4.41
C VAL A 98 5.72 -2.72 -2.96
N GLY A 99 6.62 -3.66 -2.67
CA GLY A 99 7.15 -3.88 -1.32
C GLY A 99 7.83 -2.64 -0.73
N GLU A 100 8.66 -1.96 -1.53
CA GLU A 100 9.32 -0.70 -1.14
C GLU A 100 8.31 0.40 -0.85
N ARG A 101 7.32 0.61 -1.73
CA ARG A 101 6.28 1.62 -1.49
C ARG A 101 5.49 1.33 -0.21
N VAL A 102 5.11 0.07 0.02
CA VAL A 102 4.40 -0.33 1.25
C VAL A 102 5.28 -0.11 2.49
N ALA A 103 6.57 -0.41 2.40
CA ALA A 103 7.52 -0.21 3.49
C ALA A 103 7.69 1.29 3.83
N GLU A 104 7.89 2.14 2.82
CA GLU A 104 7.99 3.60 2.97
C GLU A 104 6.74 4.19 3.64
N GLU A 105 5.55 3.83 3.13
CA GLU A 105 4.29 4.28 3.71
C GLU A 105 4.05 3.76 5.13
N THR A 106 4.63 2.60 5.48
CA THR A 106 4.53 2.05 6.83
C THR A 106 5.49 2.75 7.77
N ALA A 107 6.70 3.05 7.32
CA ALA A 107 7.66 3.84 8.07
C ALA A 107 7.11 5.24 8.40
N GLN A 108 6.48 5.92 7.44
CA GLN A 108 5.86 7.24 7.68
C GLN A 108 4.76 7.21 8.75
N VAL A 109 3.91 6.17 8.75
CA VAL A 109 2.86 6.02 9.77
C VAL A 109 3.47 5.72 11.14
N LEU A 110 4.50 4.88 11.19
CA LEU A 110 5.21 4.56 12.43
C LEU A 110 5.99 5.76 12.99
N GLU A 111 6.57 6.59 12.12
CA GLU A 111 7.23 7.85 12.50
C GLU A 111 6.22 8.83 13.11
N LYS A 112 5.08 9.06 12.44
CA LYS A 112 3.98 9.87 12.99
C LYS A 112 3.51 9.32 14.34
N PHE A 113 3.34 8.01 14.47
CA PHE A 113 2.98 7.38 15.74
C PHE A 113 4.01 7.61 16.84
N ALA A 114 5.30 7.45 16.52
CA ALA A 114 6.38 7.68 17.47
C ALA A 114 6.45 9.14 17.92
N GLU A 115 6.24 10.09 17.01
CA GLU A 115 6.16 11.52 17.30
C GLU A 115 5.01 11.84 18.26
N GLU A 116 3.79 11.46 17.90
CA GLU A 116 2.58 11.73 18.71
C GLU A 116 2.65 11.07 20.10
N ARG A 117 3.21 9.86 20.17
CA ARG A 117 3.46 9.16 21.43
C ARG A 117 4.50 9.88 22.29
N GLY A 118 5.58 10.36 21.68
CA GLY A 118 6.61 11.14 22.38
C GLY A 118 6.08 12.45 22.97
N GLN A 119 5.05 13.03 22.35
CA GLN A 119 4.37 14.22 22.82
C GLN A 119 3.27 13.93 23.86
N ASN A 120 2.92 12.66 24.10
CA ASN A 120 1.75 12.22 24.87
C ASN A 120 0.44 12.86 24.37
N ASP A 121 0.32 13.01 23.05
CA ASP A 121 -0.82 13.66 22.41
C ASP A 121 -1.73 12.61 21.74
N ARG A 122 -1.67 12.45 20.42
CA ARG A 122 -2.64 11.65 19.66
C ARG A 122 -2.18 10.24 19.34
N ALA A 123 -1.60 9.55 20.33
CA ALA A 123 -1.21 8.15 20.19
C ALA A 123 -1.39 7.36 21.48
N VAL A 124 -1.86 6.12 21.34
CA VAL A 124 -1.98 5.14 22.43
C VAL A 124 -1.34 3.81 22.03
N GLU A 125 -0.82 3.08 23.02
CA GLU A 125 -0.26 1.74 22.84
C GLU A 125 -0.75 0.76 23.91
N GLY A 126 -0.73 -0.52 23.58
CA GLY A 126 -1.26 -1.60 24.38
C GLY A 126 -2.75 -1.85 24.16
N ALA A 127 -3.18 -3.08 24.44
CA ALA A 127 -4.56 -3.55 24.24
C ALA A 127 -5.60 -2.68 24.94
N ALA A 128 -5.40 -2.41 26.24
CA ALA A 128 -6.38 -1.67 27.05
C ALA A 128 -6.60 -0.23 26.56
N ALA A 129 -5.51 0.53 26.34
CA ALA A 129 -5.62 1.92 25.87
C ALA A 129 -6.20 2.00 24.46
N THR A 130 -5.81 1.07 23.57
CA THR A 130 -6.34 1.02 22.21
C THR A 130 -7.83 0.67 22.18
N LEU A 131 -8.27 -0.31 22.96
CA LEU A 131 -9.69 -0.67 23.10
C LEU A 131 -10.51 0.51 23.66
N GLY A 132 -9.98 1.22 24.66
CA GLY A 132 -10.61 2.43 25.20
C GLY A 132 -10.78 3.53 24.15
N ALA A 133 -9.71 3.83 23.39
CA ALA A 133 -9.75 4.81 22.32
C ALA A 133 -10.74 4.43 21.20
N LEU A 134 -10.81 3.14 20.85
CA LEU A 134 -11.80 2.63 19.88
C LEU A 134 -13.23 2.77 20.41
N ALA A 135 -13.47 2.43 21.68
CA ALA A 135 -14.79 2.56 22.30
C ALA A 135 -15.30 4.01 22.32
N LEU A 136 -14.38 4.97 22.41
CA LEU A 136 -14.66 6.41 22.34
C LEU A 136 -14.70 6.97 20.90
N GLY A 137 -14.45 6.14 19.88
CA GLY A 137 -14.39 6.58 18.48
C GLY A 137 -13.21 7.51 18.15
N GLN A 138 -12.18 7.52 19.00
CA GLN A 138 -11.01 8.40 18.87
C GLN A 138 -10.03 7.95 17.79
N ALA A 139 -10.06 6.68 17.38
CA ALA A 139 -9.08 6.13 16.45
C ALA A 139 -9.17 6.76 15.05
N GLU A 140 -8.04 7.26 14.56
CA GLU A 140 -7.79 7.63 13.16
C GLU A 140 -7.24 6.43 12.38
N GLY A 141 -6.31 5.70 13.00
CA GLY A 141 -5.70 4.52 12.40
C GLY A 141 -5.16 3.55 13.44
N LEU A 142 -5.46 2.27 13.26
CA LEU A 142 -5.00 1.16 14.10
C LEU A 142 -3.68 0.61 13.58
N LEU A 143 -2.74 0.33 14.49
CA LEU A 143 -1.48 -0.36 14.23
C LEU A 143 -1.48 -1.72 14.92
N ILE A 144 -1.25 -2.78 14.16
CA ILE A 144 -1.21 -4.17 14.65
C ILE A 144 0.12 -4.81 14.25
N ALA A 145 0.85 -5.37 15.20
CA ALA A 145 2.06 -6.14 14.93
C ALA A 145 1.74 -7.43 14.16
N SER A 146 2.57 -7.74 13.18
CA SER A 146 2.57 -9.06 12.55
C SER A 146 2.89 -10.13 13.61
N GLY A 147 1.94 -11.03 13.88
CA GLY A 147 2.11 -12.08 14.90
C GLY A 147 1.92 -11.59 16.33
N ILE A 148 1.09 -10.55 16.56
CA ILE A 148 0.61 -10.20 17.89
C ILE A 148 0.04 -11.43 18.62
N GLU A 149 0.26 -11.49 19.93
CA GLU A 149 -0.35 -12.54 20.76
C GLU A 149 -1.87 -12.36 20.80
N GLU A 150 -2.58 -13.41 20.40
CA GLU A 150 -4.04 -13.41 20.44
C GLU A 150 -4.53 -13.58 21.88
N THR A 151 -5.14 -12.52 22.40
CA THR A 151 -5.85 -12.52 23.68
C THR A 151 -7.33 -12.31 23.42
N PRO A 152 -8.23 -12.79 24.29
CA PRO A 152 -9.64 -12.54 24.09
C PRO A 152 -9.99 -11.08 24.42
N ALA A 153 -10.85 -10.48 23.60
CA ALA A 153 -11.50 -9.20 23.85
C ALA A 153 -13.01 -9.33 23.71
N TRP A 154 -13.73 -8.33 24.21
CA TRP A 154 -15.20 -8.32 24.24
C TRP A 154 -15.74 -7.34 23.23
N PHE A 155 -16.86 -7.69 22.62
CA PHE A 155 -17.59 -6.81 21.69
C PHE A 155 -19.09 -6.88 21.91
N GLY A 156 -19.80 -5.85 21.44
CA GLY A 156 -21.26 -5.78 21.44
C GLY A 156 -21.83 -5.58 20.03
N PRO A 157 -23.15 -5.34 19.91
CA PRO A 157 -23.82 -5.27 18.60
C PRO A 157 -23.34 -4.10 17.73
N GLU A 158 -23.02 -2.95 18.33
CA GLU A 158 -22.48 -1.79 17.62
C GLU A 158 -20.96 -1.91 17.40
N PRO A 159 -20.41 -1.29 16.35
CA PRO A 159 -18.98 -1.41 16.06
C PRO A 159 -18.08 -0.92 17.18
N LEU A 160 -18.44 0.19 17.83
CA LEU A 160 -17.64 0.79 18.91
C LEU A 160 -17.87 0.12 20.27
N HIS A 161 -18.81 -0.83 20.38
CA HIS A 161 -18.94 -1.64 21.59
C HIS A 161 -17.78 -2.62 21.64
N VAL A 162 -16.67 -2.20 22.25
CA VAL A 162 -15.47 -3.00 22.46
C VAL A 162 -14.87 -2.74 23.84
N GLY A 163 -14.18 -3.75 24.38
CA GLY A 163 -13.54 -3.65 25.69
C GLY A 163 -12.66 -4.85 26.02
N ALA A 164 -11.83 -4.70 27.04
CA ALA A 164 -10.95 -5.76 27.52
C ALA A 164 -11.69 -6.72 28.45
N SER A 165 -12.78 -6.26 29.06
CA SER A 165 -13.60 -7.04 29.99
C SER A 165 -15.08 -6.99 29.64
N ARG A 166 -15.85 -7.95 30.16
CA ARG A 166 -17.31 -7.94 30.06
C ARG A 166 -17.92 -6.70 30.71
N ASP A 167 -17.32 -6.23 31.80
CA ASP A 167 -17.81 -5.09 32.58
C ASP A 167 -17.64 -3.77 31.80
N ASP A 168 -16.61 -3.64 30.97
CA ASP A 168 -16.42 -2.49 30.08
C ASP A 168 -17.63 -2.31 29.17
N LEU A 169 -18.10 -3.41 28.56
CA LEU A 169 -19.28 -3.43 27.68
C LEU A 169 -20.57 -3.21 28.48
N GLY A 170 -20.65 -3.73 29.70
CA GLY A 170 -21.76 -3.47 30.62
C GLY A 170 -21.90 -1.99 30.95
N ALA A 171 -20.79 -1.28 31.15
CA ALA A 171 -20.77 0.17 31.37
C ALA A 171 -21.26 0.96 30.14
N MET A 172 -21.14 0.38 28.94
CA MET A 172 -21.71 0.91 27.69
C MET A 172 -23.19 0.52 27.47
N GLY A 173 -23.81 -0.21 28.42
CA GLY A 173 -25.21 -0.64 28.31
C GLY A 173 -25.41 -1.91 27.49
N VAL A 174 -24.35 -2.68 27.20
CA VAL A 174 -24.45 -3.94 26.44
C VAL A 174 -24.82 -5.09 27.38
N ALA A 175 -26.03 -5.64 27.19
CA ALA A 175 -26.55 -6.70 28.05
C ALA A 175 -25.92 -8.09 27.79
N ALA A 176 -25.59 -8.38 26.53
CA ALA A 176 -25.06 -9.67 26.10
C ALA A 176 -23.80 -9.47 25.23
N PRO A 177 -22.68 -9.02 25.83
CA PRO A 177 -21.43 -8.93 25.11
C PRO A 177 -20.90 -10.33 24.78
N GLU A 178 -20.25 -10.43 23.63
CA GLU A 178 -19.62 -11.64 23.11
C GLU A 178 -18.09 -11.49 23.16
N GLN A 179 -17.39 -12.62 23.13
CA GLN A 179 -15.94 -12.66 23.19
C GLN A 179 -15.37 -13.21 21.89
N ALA A 180 -14.29 -12.61 21.41
CA ALA A 180 -13.57 -13.00 20.19
C ALA A 180 -12.07 -12.71 20.35
N PRO A 181 -11.20 -13.21 19.44
CA PRO A 181 -9.80 -12.80 19.39
C PRO A 181 -9.64 -11.28 19.32
N LEU A 182 -8.63 -10.74 20.00
CA LEU A 182 -8.36 -9.30 20.11
C LEU A 182 -8.32 -8.66 18.74
N VAL A 183 -7.60 -9.26 17.79
CA VAL A 183 -7.42 -8.74 16.43
C VAL A 183 -8.76 -8.59 15.71
N ASP A 184 -9.66 -9.58 15.82
CA ASP A 184 -10.98 -9.51 15.20
C ASP A 184 -11.82 -8.37 15.77
N VAL A 185 -11.79 -8.21 17.10
CA VAL A 185 -12.54 -7.17 17.82
C VAL A 185 -12.06 -5.77 17.41
N VAL A 186 -10.74 -5.54 17.40
CA VAL A 186 -10.18 -4.22 17.07
C VAL A 186 -10.31 -3.88 15.59
N ILE A 187 -10.16 -4.86 14.68
CA ILE A 187 -10.38 -4.64 13.24
C ILE A 187 -11.85 -4.29 13.00
N ARG A 188 -12.79 -5.05 13.58
CA ARG A 188 -14.22 -4.77 13.48
C ARG A 188 -14.55 -3.35 13.91
N ALA A 189 -14.07 -2.95 15.10
CA ALA A 189 -14.34 -1.61 15.63
C ALA A 189 -13.70 -0.51 14.78
N THR A 190 -12.45 -0.69 14.37
CA THR A 190 -11.71 0.29 13.55
C THR A 190 -12.40 0.52 12.21
N LEU A 191 -12.78 -0.55 11.52
CA LEU A 191 -13.48 -0.44 10.24
C LEU A 191 -14.88 0.17 10.40
N GLY A 192 -15.61 -0.21 11.46
CA GLY A 192 -16.91 0.40 11.74
C GLY A 192 -16.85 1.86 12.18
N ALA A 193 -15.71 2.32 12.70
CA ALA A 193 -15.41 3.74 12.96
C ALA A 193 -14.98 4.51 11.70
N GLY A 194 -14.85 3.85 10.54
CA GLY A 194 -14.30 4.45 9.32
C GLY A 194 -12.83 4.84 9.47
N ALA A 195 -12.06 4.10 10.26
CA ALA A 195 -10.63 4.27 10.45
C ALA A 195 -9.83 3.21 9.67
N GLY A 196 -8.55 3.50 9.42
CA GLY A 196 -7.66 2.59 8.69
C GLY A 196 -7.01 1.56 9.62
N VAL A 197 -6.67 0.38 9.07
CA VAL A 197 -5.85 -0.63 9.76
C VAL A 197 -4.51 -0.76 9.04
N ARG A 198 -3.41 -0.77 9.79
CA ARG A 198 -2.08 -1.05 9.27
C ARG A 198 -1.42 -2.18 10.06
N ILE A 199 -1.05 -3.24 9.35
CA ILE A 199 -0.19 -4.29 9.89
C ILE A 199 1.25 -3.80 9.78
N VAL A 200 2.00 -3.89 10.88
CA VAL A 200 3.37 -3.41 10.97
C VAL A 200 4.31 -4.55 11.38
N PRO A 201 5.59 -4.51 10.95
CA PRO A 201 6.59 -5.47 11.44
C PRO A 201 6.73 -5.40 12.96
N SER A 202 6.91 -6.56 13.61
CA SER A 202 6.91 -6.65 15.08
C SER A 202 8.06 -5.89 15.72
N GLU A 203 9.19 -5.73 15.03
CA GLU A 203 10.36 -4.99 15.51
C GLU A 203 10.13 -3.47 15.66
N HIS A 204 9.13 -2.92 14.97
CA HIS A 204 8.77 -1.50 15.02
C HIS A 204 7.35 -1.27 15.57
N ALA A 205 6.71 -2.31 16.11
CA ALA A 205 5.34 -2.23 16.56
C ALA A 205 5.19 -1.45 17.89
N PRO A 206 4.00 -0.88 18.17
CA PRO A 206 3.67 -0.32 19.48
C PRO A 206 3.85 -1.32 20.62
N ALA A 207 3.94 -0.84 21.86
CA ALA A 207 4.04 -1.72 23.03
C ALA A 207 2.87 -2.73 23.08
N GLY A 208 3.20 -4.01 23.32
CA GLY A 208 2.20 -5.09 23.31
C GLY A 208 1.66 -5.43 21.91
N GLY A 209 2.27 -4.91 20.84
CA GLY A 209 1.91 -5.21 19.46
C GLY A 209 0.64 -4.54 18.97
N LEU A 210 0.05 -3.64 19.75
CA LEU A 210 -1.18 -2.93 19.38
C LEU A 210 -1.07 -1.45 19.76
N GLY A 211 -1.51 -0.57 18.87
CA GLY A 211 -1.64 0.86 19.16
C GLY A 211 -2.57 1.56 18.18
N ALA A 212 -2.85 2.83 18.43
CA ALA A 212 -3.63 3.66 17.52
C ALA A 212 -3.13 5.09 17.48
N LEU A 213 -3.20 5.68 16.29
CA LEU A 213 -3.21 7.13 16.10
C LEU A 213 -4.62 7.64 16.35
N LEU A 214 -4.74 8.79 17.03
CA LEU A 214 -6.01 9.37 17.42
C LEU A 214 -6.35 10.62 16.60
N ARG A 215 -7.64 10.85 16.41
CA ARG A 215 -8.17 12.05 15.75
C ARG A 215 -8.08 13.28 16.66
N TRP A 216 -8.21 13.08 17.98
CA TRP A 216 -8.06 14.09 19.03
C TRP A 216 -7.43 13.48 20.28
N ALA A 217 -6.85 14.33 21.12
CA ALA A 217 -6.19 13.93 22.36
C ALA A 217 -7.16 13.18 23.31
N PRO A 218 -6.66 12.19 24.06
CA PRO A 218 -7.45 11.41 25.01
C PRO A 218 -7.88 12.20 26.26
#